data_AF-A0A4Q5VHY0-F1
#
_entry.id   AF-A0A4Q5VHY0-F1
#
_cell.length_a   1.000
_cell.length_b   1.000
_cell.length_c   1.000
_cell.angle_alpha   90.00
_cell.angle_beta   90.00
_cell.angle_gamma   90.00
#
_symmetry.space_group_name_H-M   'P 1'
#
loop_
_entity.id
_entity.type
_entity.pdbx_description
1 polymer ?
#
loop_
_entity_poly.entity_id
_entity_poly.type
_entity_poly.pdbx_seq_one_letter_code
_entity_poly.pdbx_strand_id
1 'polypeptide(L)'
;MDHSSVNQAKEIQPTQPAPDLSRFENDYASVNYRYIAASNELNARTSQRQQALTIFISFFIGLLAALIAAHNASKDSAAHIEWILLGFPVASASFAFLNFKYELIITNLRAYLSELEQLGNAHLLIPSYNTTAKWVIKSNRGRRFHDYACAILILACNSIGVSAFYVLFPARFTASHWVLVIVFLVTLATAIMQWFLPKAGYKVH
;
A
#
# COMPACT_ATOMS: atom_id res chain seq x y z
N MET A 1 -12.46 93.95 -6.86
CA MET A 1 -12.26 93.49 -5.47
C MET A 1 -13.04 92.21 -5.33
N ASP A 2 -12.26 91.16 -5.13
CA ASP A 2 -12.57 89.75 -5.30
C ASP A 2 -13.04 89.19 -3.94
N HIS A 3 -14.19 88.52 -3.89
CA HIS A 3 -14.60 87.76 -2.71
C HIS A 3 -14.84 86.31 -3.13
N SER A 4 -13.74 85.58 -3.17
CA SER A 4 -13.67 84.13 -3.22
C SER A 4 -14.20 83.53 -1.92
N SER A 5 -15.30 82.78 -2.01
CA SER A 5 -15.77 81.91 -0.94
C SER A 5 -15.06 80.55 -1.06
N VAL A 6 -14.31 80.23 -0.02
CA VAL A 6 -13.47 79.03 0.13
C VAL A 6 -14.36 77.80 0.26
N ASN A 7 -14.41 76.97 -0.79
CA ASN A 7 -14.95 75.62 -0.71
C ASN A 7 -13.91 74.70 -0.05
N GLN A 8 -14.20 74.24 1.18
CA GLN A 8 -13.45 73.19 1.84
C GLN A 8 -13.68 71.85 1.12
N ALA A 9 -12.71 71.45 0.29
CA ALA A 9 -12.64 70.08 -0.22
C ALA A 9 -12.19 69.15 0.92
N LYS A 10 -13.16 68.37 1.43
CA LYS A 10 -12.94 67.27 2.37
C LYS A 10 -12.12 66.19 1.67
N GLU A 11 -10.88 66.02 2.10
CA GLU A 11 -9.95 64.99 1.63
C GLU A 11 -10.57 63.59 1.83
N ILE A 12 -10.85 62.91 0.72
CA ILE A 12 -11.36 61.54 0.73
C ILE A 12 -10.16 60.64 1.03
N GLN A 13 -10.14 60.06 2.24
CA GLN A 13 -9.19 59.01 2.60
C GLN A 13 -9.24 57.89 1.54
N PRO A 14 -8.09 57.42 1.03
CA PRO A 14 -8.08 56.31 0.09
C PRO A 14 -8.64 55.07 0.79
N THR A 15 -9.75 54.57 0.25
CA THR A 15 -10.36 53.29 0.59
C THR A 15 -9.28 52.20 0.62
N GLN A 16 -9.26 51.40 1.69
CA GLN A 16 -8.40 50.21 1.78
C GLN A 16 -8.45 49.43 0.46
N PRO A 17 -7.31 48.98 -0.09
CA PRO A 17 -7.30 48.22 -1.33
C PRO A 17 -8.18 46.97 -1.14
N ALA A 18 -9.01 46.69 -2.15
CA ALA A 18 -9.85 45.50 -2.17
C ALA A 18 -8.97 44.25 -1.91
N PRO A 19 -9.47 43.27 -1.14
CA PRO A 19 -8.71 42.06 -0.86
C PRO A 19 -8.28 41.41 -2.19
N ASP A 20 -7.01 41.07 -2.30
CA ASP A 20 -6.44 40.42 -3.48
C ASP A 20 -7.01 39.01 -3.63
N LEU A 21 -8.13 38.91 -4.35
CA LEU A 21 -8.84 37.67 -4.63
C LEU A 21 -8.01 36.70 -5.50
N SER A 22 -7.02 37.21 -6.24
CA SER A 22 -6.16 36.39 -7.10
C SER A 22 -5.23 35.46 -6.30
N ARG A 23 -4.84 35.87 -5.09
CA ARG A 23 -4.09 35.01 -4.17
C ARG A 23 -4.91 33.80 -3.73
N PHE A 24 -6.18 34.02 -3.41
CA PHE A 24 -7.08 32.94 -2.99
C PHE A 24 -7.40 32.00 -4.16
N GLU A 25 -7.63 32.50 -5.36
CA GLU A 25 -7.81 31.67 -6.57
C GLU A 25 -6.58 30.79 -6.86
N ASN A 26 -5.37 31.35 -6.72
CA ASN A 26 -4.13 30.59 -6.85
C ASN A 26 -3.96 29.54 -5.74
N ASP A 27 -4.33 29.85 -4.51
CA ASP A 27 -4.29 28.92 -3.38
C ASP A 27 -5.26 27.75 -3.61
N TYR A 28 -6.51 28.00 -4.04
CA TYR A 28 -7.47 26.94 -4.34
C TYR A 28 -7.07 26.09 -5.57
N ALA A 29 -6.56 26.72 -6.63
CA ALA A 29 -6.06 26.00 -7.79
C ALA A 29 -4.89 25.09 -7.39
N SER A 30 -3.94 25.58 -6.61
CA SER A 30 -2.79 24.81 -6.13
C SER A 30 -3.20 23.62 -5.25
N VAL A 31 -4.19 23.81 -4.37
CA VAL A 31 -4.76 22.75 -3.52
C VAL A 31 -5.44 21.69 -4.37
N ASN A 32 -6.22 22.09 -5.39
CA ASN A 32 -6.88 21.16 -6.30
C ASN A 32 -5.86 20.34 -7.10
N TYR A 33 -4.79 20.96 -7.62
CA TYR A 33 -3.71 20.24 -8.31
C TYR A 33 -3.01 19.22 -7.38
N ARG A 34 -2.70 19.61 -6.14
CA ARG A 34 -2.11 18.71 -5.14
C ARG A 34 -3.02 17.55 -4.80
N TYR A 35 -4.32 17.79 -4.70
CA TYR A 35 -5.33 16.77 -4.43
C TYR A 35 -5.44 15.76 -5.60
N ILE A 36 -5.55 16.25 -6.83
CA ILE A 36 -5.61 15.39 -8.03
C ILE A 36 -4.34 14.56 -8.17
N ALA A 37 -3.16 15.17 -7.99
CA ALA A 37 -1.88 14.46 -8.06
C ALA A 37 -1.80 13.35 -6.99
N ALA A 38 -2.16 13.64 -5.74
CA ALA A 38 -2.16 12.65 -4.67
C ALA A 38 -3.19 11.53 -4.88
N SER A 39 -4.36 11.84 -5.45
CA SER A 39 -5.38 10.84 -5.79
C SER A 39 -4.91 9.91 -6.92
N ASN A 40 -4.28 10.45 -7.96
CA ASN A 40 -3.71 9.66 -9.05
C ASN A 40 -2.59 8.74 -8.54
N GLU A 41 -1.73 9.26 -7.67
CA GLU A 41 -0.69 8.48 -7.01
C GLU A 41 -1.28 7.36 -6.13
N LEU A 42 -2.32 7.66 -5.34
CA LEU A 42 -3.02 6.67 -4.52
C LEU A 42 -3.58 5.51 -5.37
N ASN A 43 -4.18 5.83 -6.51
CA ASN A 43 -4.69 4.83 -7.47
C ASN A 43 -3.54 4.00 -8.06
N ALA A 44 -2.44 4.64 -8.46
CA ALA A 44 -1.26 3.95 -8.97
C ALA A 44 -0.67 2.97 -7.95
N ARG A 45 -0.55 3.37 -6.67
CA ARG A 45 -0.03 2.50 -5.59
C ARG A 45 -0.98 1.36 -5.26
N THR A 46 -2.29 1.59 -5.33
CA THR A 46 -3.29 0.53 -5.16
C THR A 46 -3.20 -0.51 -6.28
N SER A 47 -3.02 -0.08 -7.53
CA SER A 47 -2.79 -0.98 -8.68
C SER A 47 -1.48 -1.75 -8.54
N GLN A 48 -0.38 -1.10 -8.14
CA GLN A 48 0.91 -1.75 -7.92
C GLN A 48 0.85 -2.83 -6.82
N ARG A 49 0.03 -2.65 -5.78
CA ARG A 49 -0.20 -3.69 -4.77
C ARG A 49 -0.89 -4.93 -5.36
N GLN A 50 -1.84 -4.75 -6.28
CA GLN A 50 -2.44 -5.88 -7.01
C GLN A 50 -1.42 -6.55 -7.94
N GLN A 51 -0.54 -5.78 -8.59
CA GLN A 51 0.54 -6.34 -9.41
C GLN A 51 1.51 -7.19 -8.58
N ALA A 52 1.79 -6.81 -7.33
CA ALA A 52 2.63 -7.62 -6.44
C ALA A 52 2.04 -9.02 -6.18
N LEU A 53 0.71 -9.13 -6.06
CA LEU A 53 0.00 -10.42 -5.95
C LEU A 53 0.19 -11.27 -7.22
N THR A 54 0.06 -10.66 -8.39
CA THR A 54 0.28 -11.36 -9.67
C THR A 54 1.71 -11.87 -9.79
N ILE A 55 2.71 -11.05 -9.44
CA ILE A 55 4.12 -11.45 -9.45
C ILE A 55 4.36 -12.62 -8.50
N PHE A 56 3.78 -12.57 -7.30
CA PHE A 56 3.90 -13.64 -6.32
C PHE A 56 3.33 -14.97 -6.85
N ILE A 57 2.13 -14.96 -7.42
CA ILE A 57 1.50 -16.17 -7.97
C ILE A 57 2.30 -16.73 -9.15
N SER A 58 2.73 -15.87 -10.08
CA SER A 58 3.55 -16.30 -11.22
C SER A 58 4.87 -16.91 -10.78
N PHE A 59 5.54 -16.30 -9.81
CA PHE A 59 6.80 -16.80 -9.27
C PHE A 59 6.59 -18.12 -8.51
N PHE A 60 5.49 -18.25 -7.75
CA PHE A 60 5.11 -19.50 -7.09
C PHE A 60 4.88 -20.66 -8.08
N ILE A 61 4.12 -20.42 -9.15
CA ILE A 61 3.89 -21.41 -10.20
C ILE A 61 5.21 -21.79 -10.88
N GLY A 62 6.08 -20.81 -11.14
CA GLY A 62 7.42 -21.04 -11.70
C GLY A 62 8.29 -21.93 -10.80
N LEU A 63 8.30 -21.70 -9.49
CA LEU A 63 9.00 -22.54 -8.52
C LEU A 63 8.44 -23.96 -8.46
N LEU A 64 7.11 -24.11 -8.50
CA LEU A 64 6.47 -25.42 -8.53
C LEU A 64 6.81 -26.20 -9.80
N ALA A 65 6.77 -25.52 -10.95
CA ALA A 65 7.19 -26.11 -12.22
C ALA A 65 8.67 -26.53 -12.21
N ALA A 66 9.54 -25.68 -11.66
CA ALA A 66 10.96 -25.99 -11.49
C ALA A 66 11.18 -27.21 -10.58
N LEU A 67 10.39 -27.34 -9.50
CA LEU A 67 10.46 -28.49 -8.60
C LEU A 67 10.06 -29.79 -9.29
N ILE A 68 9.00 -29.76 -10.10
CA ILE A 68 8.54 -30.91 -10.89
C ILE A 68 9.57 -31.28 -11.97
N ALA A 69 10.12 -30.29 -12.66
CA ALA A 69 11.15 -30.49 -13.67
C ALA A 69 12.42 -31.10 -13.05
N ALA A 70 12.83 -30.61 -11.88
CA ALA A 70 13.95 -31.16 -11.13
C ALA A 70 13.73 -32.63 -10.75
N HIS A 71 12.51 -33.02 -10.38
CA HIS A 71 12.20 -34.42 -10.07
C HIS A 71 12.42 -35.33 -11.28
N ASN A 72 11.93 -34.91 -12.44
CA ASN A 72 12.09 -35.69 -13.68
C ASN A 72 13.54 -35.78 -14.14
N ALA A 73 14.35 -34.74 -13.91
CA ALA A 73 15.75 -34.68 -14.30
C ALA A 73 16.71 -35.41 -13.33
N SER A 74 16.36 -35.50 -12.04
CA SER A 74 17.29 -35.93 -10.98
C SER A 74 17.34 -37.45 -10.76
N LYS A 75 17.12 -38.26 -11.79
CA LYS A 75 17.19 -39.73 -11.65
C LYS A 75 18.58 -40.26 -11.24
N ASP A 76 19.65 -39.45 -11.35
CA ASP A 76 21.02 -39.95 -11.13
C ASP A 76 22.04 -38.91 -10.57
N SER A 77 21.60 -37.73 -10.11
CA SER A 77 22.54 -36.67 -9.68
C SER A 77 22.20 -36.06 -8.32
N ALA A 78 23.25 -35.71 -7.57
CA ALA A 78 23.23 -34.99 -6.29
C ALA A 78 22.79 -33.52 -6.46
N ALA A 79 21.71 -33.27 -7.21
CA ALA A 79 21.18 -31.94 -7.41
C ALA A 79 20.68 -31.37 -6.07
N HIS A 80 21.15 -30.17 -5.73
CA HIS A 80 20.75 -29.43 -4.52
C HIS A 80 19.33 -28.86 -4.68
N ILE A 81 18.34 -29.73 -4.79
CA ILE A 81 16.91 -29.40 -4.95
C ILE A 81 16.38 -28.55 -3.77
N GLU A 82 17.05 -28.64 -2.63
CA GLU A 82 16.82 -27.83 -1.42
C GLU A 82 16.80 -26.31 -1.69
N TRP A 83 17.58 -25.82 -2.67
CA TRP A 83 17.58 -24.40 -3.05
C TRP A 83 16.27 -23.97 -3.71
N ILE A 84 15.63 -24.85 -4.47
CA ILE A 84 14.31 -24.58 -5.07
C ILE A 84 13.27 -24.46 -3.96
N LEU A 85 13.37 -25.31 -2.93
CA LEU A 85 12.48 -25.26 -1.77
C LEU A 85 12.61 -23.95 -0.99
N LEU A 86 13.83 -23.42 -0.83
CA LEU A 86 14.08 -22.10 -0.24
C LEU A 86 13.49 -20.95 -1.08
N GLY A 87 13.23 -21.16 -2.37
CA GLY A 87 12.57 -20.17 -3.22
C GLY A 87 11.16 -19.79 -2.75
N PHE A 88 10.39 -20.74 -2.21
CA PHE A 88 9.01 -20.52 -1.74
C PHE A 88 8.90 -19.51 -0.57
N PRO A 89 9.65 -19.65 0.53
CA PRO A 89 9.64 -18.66 1.60
C PRO A 89 10.24 -17.32 1.15
N VAL A 90 11.22 -17.31 0.25
CA VAL A 90 11.78 -16.06 -0.32
C VAL A 90 10.75 -15.30 -1.15
N ALA A 91 9.97 -16.01 -1.96
CA ALA A 91 8.83 -15.45 -2.70
C ALA A 91 7.82 -14.79 -1.74
N SER A 92 7.52 -15.49 -0.66
CA SER A 92 6.56 -15.06 0.36
C SER A 92 7.05 -13.83 1.13
N ALA A 93 8.33 -13.81 1.49
CA ALA A 93 8.96 -12.67 2.12
C ALA A 93 8.93 -11.44 1.21
N SER A 94 9.34 -11.60 -0.06
CA SER A 94 9.31 -10.53 -1.05
C SER A 94 7.91 -9.96 -1.22
N PHE A 95 6.90 -10.83 -1.31
CA PHE A 95 5.50 -10.44 -1.39
C PHE A 95 5.02 -9.68 -0.15
N ALA A 96 5.33 -10.17 1.06
CA ALA A 96 4.97 -9.51 2.31
C ALA A 96 5.62 -8.12 2.44
N PHE A 97 6.90 -7.98 2.09
CA PHE A 97 7.59 -6.69 2.10
C PHE A 97 7.01 -5.69 1.09
N LEU A 98 6.68 -6.15 -0.13
CA LEU A 98 6.04 -5.30 -1.13
C LEU A 98 4.67 -4.82 -0.65
N ASN A 99 3.84 -5.71 -0.11
CA ASN A 99 2.55 -5.33 0.45
C ASN A 99 2.68 -4.34 1.60
N PHE A 100 3.62 -4.57 2.52
CA PHE A 100 3.89 -3.66 3.63
C PHE A 100 4.28 -2.26 3.13
N LYS A 101 5.21 -2.18 2.18
CA LYS A 101 5.64 -0.92 1.58
C LYS A 101 4.46 -0.18 0.96
N TYR A 102 3.63 -0.85 0.16
CA TYR A 102 2.49 -0.22 -0.48
C TYR A 102 1.42 0.21 0.52
N GLU A 103 1.16 -0.61 1.55
CA GLU A 103 0.21 -0.28 2.61
C GLU A 103 0.63 0.99 3.37
N LEU A 104 1.92 1.14 3.67
CA LEU A 104 2.45 2.35 4.32
C LEU A 104 2.24 3.59 3.43
N ILE A 105 2.59 3.51 2.15
CA ILE A 105 2.46 4.62 1.20
C ILE A 105 0.98 5.01 1.03
N ILE A 106 0.09 4.04 0.82
CA ILE A 106 -1.36 4.27 0.66
C ILE A 106 -1.92 4.94 1.91
N THR A 107 -1.52 4.51 3.10
CA THR A 107 -1.95 5.11 4.36
C THR A 107 -1.52 6.56 4.47
N ASN A 108 -0.26 6.86 4.15
CA ASN A 108 0.27 8.22 4.19
C ASN A 108 -0.44 9.14 3.18
N LEU A 109 -0.65 8.67 1.95
CA LEU A 109 -1.38 9.43 0.92
C LEU A 109 -2.82 9.73 1.34
N ARG A 110 -3.49 8.79 2.01
CA ARG A 110 -4.86 9.02 2.52
C ARG A 110 -4.89 10.01 3.67
N ALA A 111 -3.89 10.01 4.55
CA ALA A 111 -3.77 11.03 5.59
C ALA A 111 -3.55 12.42 4.96
N TYR A 112 -2.64 12.52 3.99
CA TYR A 112 -2.43 13.76 3.24
C TYR A 112 -3.69 14.25 2.51
N LEU A 113 -4.44 13.35 1.86
CA LEU A 113 -5.73 13.69 1.24
C LEU A 113 -6.76 14.14 2.27
N SER A 114 -6.78 13.52 3.47
CA SER A 114 -7.64 13.95 4.57
C SER A 114 -7.31 15.37 5.02
N GLU A 115 -6.02 15.73 5.15
CA GLU A 115 -5.60 17.10 5.48
C GLU A 115 -6.05 18.10 4.43
N LEU A 116 -5.91 17.77 3.14
CA LEU A 116 -6.38 18.62 2.04
C LEU A 116 -7.91 18.79 2.05
N GLU A 117 -8.67 17.73 2.35
CA GLU A 117 -10.14 17.78 2.43
C GLU A 117 -10.65 18.61 3.63
N GLN A 118 -9.82 18.78 4.66
CA GLN A 118 -10.17 19.60 5.83
C GLN A 118 -9.83 21.09 5.64
N LEU A 119 -9.07 21.47 4.61
CA LEU A 119 -8.75 22.86 4.33
C LEU A 119 -10.02 23.70 4.18
N GLY A 120 -10.06 24.84 4.87
CA GLY A 120 -11.22 25.74 4.88
C GLY A 120 -12.50 25.12 5.46
N ASN A 121 -12.39 24.05 6.25
CA ASN A 121 -13.53 23.27 6.77
C ASN A 121 -14.45 22.71 5.67
N ALA A 122 -13.92 22.46 4.47
CA ALA A 122 -14.70 21.96 3.34
C ALA A 122 -15.43 20.64 3.66
N HIS A 123 -14.81 19.75 4.44
CA HIS A 123 -15.42 18.50 4.91
C HIS A 123 -16.72 18.65 5.72
N LEU A 124 -17.04 19.85 6.24
CA LEU A 124 -18.31 20.13 6.93
C LEU A 124 -19.44 20.48 5.95
N LEU A 125 -19.09 20.99 4.77
CA LEU A 125 -20.04 21.42 3.74
C LEU A 125 -20.33 20.30 2.75
N ILE A 126 -19.32 19.50 2.42
CA ILE A 126 -19.39 18.40 1.47
C ILE A 126 -18.92 17.09 2.10
N PRO A 127 -19.58 15.96 1.79
CA PRO A 127 -19.17 14.66 2.31
C PRO A 127 -17.78 14.31 1.80
N SER A 128 -16.85 14.08 2.72
CA SER A 128 -15.47 13.72 2.41
C SER A 128 -15.21 12.23 2.66
N TYR A 129 -14.53 11.58 1.72
CA TYR A 129 -14.24 10.14 1.79
C TYR A 129 -13.15 9.80 2.82
N ASN A 130 -12.18 10.69 3.03
CA ASN A 130 -11.06 10.44 3.93
C ASN A 130 -11.25 10.96 5.36
N THR A 131 -12.21 11.87 5.60
CA THR A 131 -12.51 12.41 6.95
C THR A 131 -13.74 11.77 7.60
N THR A 132 -14.75 11.38 6.82
CA THR A 132 -16.00 10.85 7.39
C THR A 132 -15.81 9.44 7.93
N ALA A 133 -16.00 9.25 9.24
CA ALA A 133 -15.81 7.97 9.93
C ALA A 133 -16.53 6.78 9.26
N LYS A 134 -17.76 6.99 8.75
CA LYS A 134 -18.55 5.95 8.06
C LYS A 134 -17.80 5.34 6.86
N TRP A 135 -17.10 6.16 6.08
CA TRP A 135 -16.39 5.72 4.87
C TRP A 135 -15.01 5.16 5.21
N VAL A 136 -14.29 5.84 6.11
CA VAL A 136 -12.96 5.44 6.57
C VAL A 136 -12.98 4.06 7.22
N ILE A 137 -13.92 3.80 8.15
CA ILE A 137 -14.02 2.51 8.85
C ILE A 137 -14.28 1.36 7.86
N LYS A 138 -15.20 1.55 6.92
CA LYS A 138 -15.54 0.53 5.92
C LYS A 138 -14.38 0.28 4.95
N SER A 139 -13.71 1.34 4.50
CA SER A 139 -12.55 1.26 3.60
C SER A 139 -11.39 0.52 4.28
N ASN A 140 -11.10 0.87 5.53
CA ASN A 140 -10.07 0.21 6.33
C ASN A 140 -10.38 -1.27 6.54
N ARG A 141 -11.65 -1.62 6.84
CA ARG A 141 -12.06 -3.03 6.95
C ARG A 141 -11.83 -3.80 5.65
N GLY A 142 -12.11 -3.20 4.50
CA GLY A 142 -11.83 -3.81 3.18
C GLY A 142 -10.33 -4.11 2.98
N ARG A 143 -9.46 -3.15 3.31
CA ARG A 143 -8.00 -3.35 3.25
C ARG A 143 -7.53 -4.48 4.18
N ARG A 144 -8.10 -4.56 5.40
CA ARG A 144 -7.81 -5.66 6.34
C ARG A 144 -8.18 -7.03 5.80
N PHE A 145 -9.32 -7.15 5.12
CA PHE A 145 -9.70 -8.43 4.49
C PHE A 145 -8.72 -8.86 3.41
N HIS A 146 -8.21 -7.92 2.61
CA HIS A 146 -7.17 -8.21 1.64
C HIS A 146 -5.90 -8.72 2.33
N ASP A 147 -5.48 -8.10 3.44
CA ASP A 147 -4.30 -8.57 4.20
C ASP A 147 -4.48 -9.97 4.75
N TYR A 148 -5.67 -10.30 5.29
CA TYR A 148 -5.97 -11.67 5.72
C TYR A 148 -5.95 -12.67 4.56
N ALA A 149 -6.50 -12.30 3.40
CA ALA A 149 -6.44 -13.14 2.22
C ALA A 149 -4.98 -13.40 1.78
N CYS A 150 -4.12 -12.38 1.80
CA CYS A 150 -2.70 -12.52 1.53
C CYS A 150 -1.98 -13.42 2.54
N ALA A 151 -2.30 -13.31 3.84
CA ALA A 151 -1.72 -14.16 4.87
C ALA A 151 -2.11 -15.64 4.67
N ILE A 152 -3.38 -15.92 4.41
CA ILE A 152 -3.88 -17.27 4.11
C ILE A 152 -3.22 -17.81 2.84
N LEU A 153 -3.08 -16.97 1.80
CA LEU A 153 -2.44 -17.36 0.55
C LEU A 153 -0.96 -17.75 0.75
N ILE A 154 -0.21 -16.97 1.54
CA ILE A 154 1.18 -17.31 1.90
C ILE A 154 1.23 -18.68 2.58
N LEU A 155 0.38 -18.92 3.59
CA LEU A 155 0.34 -20.20 4.30
C LEU A 155 -0.01 -21.35 3.36
N ALA A 156 -1.03 -21.19 2.52
CA ALA A 156 -1.48 -22.21 1.58
C ALA A 156 -0.41 -22.54 0.54
N CYS A 157 0.18 -21.52 -0.10
CA CYS A 157 1.23 -21.69 -1.10
C CYS A 157 2.45 -22.42 -0.54
N ASN A 158 2.97 -21.99 0.62
CA ASN A 158 4.12 -22.68 1.22
C ASN A 158 3.77 -24.11 1.66
N SER A 159 2.56 -24.34 2.17
CA SER A 159 2.10 -25.69 2.52
C SER A 159 2.06 -26.60 1.29
N ILE A 160 1.59 -26.08 0.14
CA ILE A 160 1.60 -26.80 -1.14
C ILE A 160 3.05 -27.07 -1.59
N GLY A 161 3.95 -26.08 -1.48
CA GLY A 161 5.37 -26.26 -1.83
C GLY A 161 6.06 -27.36 -1.01
N VAL A 162 5.84 -27.37 0.31
CA VAL A 162 6.35 -28.43 1.21
C VAL A 162 5.72 -29.78 0.90
N SER A 163 4.41 -29.83 0.65
CA SER A 163 3.71 -31.07 0.31
C SER A 163 4.19 -31.66 -1.02
N ALA A 164 4.41 -30.81 -2.03
CA ALA A 164 4.99 -31.23 -3.30
C ALA A 164 6.41 -31.78 -3.12
N PHE A 165 7.23 -31.13 -2.28
CA PHE A 165 8.57 -31.63 -1.97
C PHE A 165 8.56 -32.99 -1.25
N TYR A 166 7.63 -33.18 -0.30
CA TYR A 166 7.46 -34.46 0.39
C TYR A 166 7.11 -35.60 -0.56
N VAL A 167 6.18 -35.36 -1.50
CA VAL A 167 5.73 -36.38 -2.47
C VAL A 167 6.81 -36.68 -3.51
N LEU A 168 7.50 -35.65 -4.02
CA LEU A 168 8.49 -35.81 -5.09
C LEU A 168 9.85 -36.32 -4.59
N PHE A 169 10.25 -35.99 -3.36
CA PHE A 169 11.57 -36.32 -2.83
C PHE A 169 11.54 -36.85 -1.38
N PRO A 170 10.87 -37.98 -1.12
CA PRO A 170 10.65 -38.48 0.25
C PRO A 170 11.97 -38.77 0.99
N ALA A 171 12.98 -39.32 0.32
CA ALA A 171 14.29 -39.61 0.92
C ALA A 171 15.08 -38.35 1.30
N ARG A 172 14.88 -37.23 0.59
CA ARG A 172 15.54 -35.95 0.89
C ARG A 172 14.79 -35.18 1.97
N PHE A 173 13.48 -35.35 2.09
CA PHE A 173 12.67 -34.69 3.12
C PHE A 173 13.22 -34.92 4.53
N THR A 174 13.61 -36.15 4.85
CA THR A 174 14.22 -36.51 6.14
C THR A 174 15.69 -36.16 6.24
N ALA A 175 16.37 -35.84 5.15
CA ALA A 175 17.77 -35.38 5.18
C ALA A 175 17.84 -33.86 5.41
N SER A 176 16.91 -33.11 4.85
CA SER A 176 16.94 -31.64 4.77
C SER A 176 16.15 -30.94 5.89
N HIS A 177 16.14 -31.48 7.10
CA HIS A 177 15.36 -30.95 8.23
C HIS A 177 15.61 -29.45 8.49
N TRP A 178 16.85 -28.99 8.36
CA TRP A 178 17.19 -27.59 8.62
C TRP A 178 16.54 -26.63 7.62
N VAL A 179 16.42 -27.04 6.35
CA VAL A 179 15.73 -26.27 5.30
C VAL A 179 14.24 -26.16 5.60
N LEU A 180 13.61 -27.25 6.01
CA LEU A 180 12.19 -27.26 6.39
C LEU A 180 11.90 -26.33 7.58
N VAL A 181 12.81 -26.29 8.56
CA VAL A 181 12.70 -25.36 9.69
C VAL A 181 12.78 -23.91 9.21
N ILE A 182 13.72 -23.56 8.32
CA ILE A 182 13.80 -22.21 7.76
C ILE A 182 12.51 -21.87 7.00
N VAL A 183 12.06 -22.75 6.12
CA VAL A 183 10.83 -22.55 5.33
C VAL A 183 9.67 -22.26 6.28
N PHE A 184 9.48 -23.10 7.29
CA PHE A 184 8.43 -22.90 8.29
C PHE A 184 8.55 -21.57 9.03
N LEU A 185 9.73 -21.23 9.54
CA LEU A 185 9.96 -19.99 10.28
C LEU A 185 9.71 -18.74 9.43
N VAL A 186 10.20 -18.72 8.19
CA VAL A 186 10.03 -17.58 7.28
C VAL A 186 8.58 -17.47 6.82
N THR A 187 7.93 -18.58 6.48
CA THR A 187 6.49 -18.59 6.16
C THR A 187 5.66 -18.07 7.32
N LEU A 188 5.93 -18.53 8.54
CA LEU A 188 5.21 -18.09 9.72
C LEU A 188 5.46 -16.60 9.99
N ALA A 189 6.71 -16.15 9.93
CA ALA A 189 7.07 -14.75 10.12
C ALA A 189 6.39 -13.82 9.10
N THR A 190 6.35 -14.23 7.83
CA THR A 190 5.74 -13.45 6.75
C THR A 190 4.21 -13.44 6.82
N ALA A 191 3.59 -14.57 7.19
CA ALA A 191 2.16 -14.64 7.45
C ALA A 191 1.76 -13.78 8.67
N ILE A 192 2.54 -13.84 9.76
CA ILE A 192 2.38 -13.00 10.95
C ILE A 192 2.52 -11.53 10.57
N MET A 193 3.54 -11.18 9.80
CA MET A 193 3.73 -9.81 9.33
C MET A 193 2.49 -9.28 8.62
N GLN A 194 1.93 -10.06 7.67
CA GLN A 194 0.71 -9.68 6.96
C GLN A 194 -0.52 -9.64 7.88
N TRP A 195 -0.57 -10.51 8.89
CA TRP A 195 -1.65 -10.53 9.87
C TRP A 195 -1.62 -9.33 10.83
N PHE A 196 -0.43 -8.76 11.11
CA PHE A 196 -0.25 -7.64 12.04
C PHE A 196 -0.06 -6.27 11.36
N LEU A 197 0.23 -6.22 10.06
CA LEU A 197 0.03 -5.05 9.18
C LEU A 197 -1.21 -4.19 9.56
N PRO A 198 -2.39 -4.78 9.84
CA PRO A 198 -3.61 -4.03 10.20
C PRO A 198 -3.57 -3.15 11.45
N LYS A 199 -2.52 -3.20 12.28
CA LYS A 199 -2.44 -2.40 13.52
C LYS A 199 -1.51 -1.19 13.43
N ALA A 200 -0.49 -1.24 12.56
CA ALA A 200 0.55 -0.20 12.55
C ALA A 200 0.15 1.07 11.78
N GLY A 201 -0.63 0.95 10.70
CA GLY A 201 -0.98 2.08 9.84
C GLY A 201 -2.32 2.77 10.16
N TYR A 202 -3.22 2.14 10.90
CA TYR A 202 -4.60 2.61 11.05
C TYR A 202 -4.78 3.44 12.31
N LYS A 203 -4.09 4.58 12.41
CA LYS A 203 -4.49 5.61 13.38
C LYS A 203 -5.48 6.53 12.67
N VAL A 204 -6.72 6.53 13.17
CA VAL A 204 -7.71 7.54 12.82
C VAL A 204 -7.25 8.81 13.53
N HIS A 205 -6.89 9.83 12.77
CA HIS A 205 -6.76 11.20 13.28
C HIS A 205 -8.11 11.89 13.14
#